data_AF-A0A062VR91-F1
#
_entry.id   AF-A0A062VR91-F1
#
_cell.length_a   1.000
_cell.length_b   1.000
_cell.length_c   1.000
_cell.angle_alpha   90.00
_cell.angle_beta   90.00
_cell.angle_gamma   90.00
#
_symmetry.space_group_name_H-M   'P 1'
#
loop_
_entity.id
_entity.type
_entity.pdbx_description
1 polymer ?
#
loop_
_entity_poly.entity_id
_entity_poly.type
_entity_poly.pdbx_seq_one_letter_code
_entity_poly.pdbx_strand_id
1 'polypeptide(L)'
;MAAVTIRNLADEVVAALKERARRNARSMEAEVRDVLTRLADGEELRSGLEDQLARQVNARRFSVPASEVMARIAANPPTEEERRTARVWAEELDTYRGEASEEALRDPWERADELLDAARRRQASRK
;
A
#
# COMPACT_ATOMS: atom_id res chain seq x y z
N MET A 1 8.62 5.25 38.76
CA MET A 1 9.13 5.90 37.53
C MET A 1 10.48 6.51 37.89
N ALA A 2 11.57 6.09 37.24
CA ALA A 2 12.88 6.67 37.51
C ALA A 2 13.01 8.02 36.79
N ALA A 3 13.64 9.00 37.43
CA ALA A 3 13.91 10.31 36.85
C ALA A 3 15.43 10.52 36.75
N VAL A 4 15.88 11.00 35.60
CA VAL A 4 17.29 11.30 35.32
C VAL A 4 17.38 12.76 34.89
N THR A 5 18.24 13.52 35.56
CA THR A 5 18.51 14.93 35.23
C THR A 5 19.89 15.04 34.59
N ILE A 6 19.93 15.46 33.33
CA ILE A 6 21.18 15.74 32.61
C ILE A 6 21.46 17.23 32.72
N ARG A 7 22.63 17.60 33.26
CA ARG A 7 23.08 18.99 33.40
C ARG A 7 24.18 19.28 32.39
N ASN A 8 24.31 20.55 32.00
CA ASN A 8 25.33 21.03 31.05
C ASN A 8 25.29 20.31 29.69
N LEU A 9 24.09 20.03 29.20
CA LEU A 9 23.92 19.54 27.82
C LEU A 9 24.15 20.70 26.86
N ALA A 10 25.00 20.49 25.86
CA ALA A 10 25.31 21.54 24.90
C ALA A 10 24.06 21.99 24.11
N ASP A 11 23.96 23.28 23.84
CA ASP A 11 22.75 23.89 23.27
C ASP A 11 22.41 23.33 21.88
N GLU A 12 23.43 23.00 21.09
CA GLU A 12 23.29 22.36 19.79
C GLU A 12 22.63 20.97 19.90
N VAL A 13 22.94 20.23 20.97
CA VAL A 13 22.34 18.91 21.23
C VAL A 13 20.88 19.07 21.64
N VAL A 14 20.59 20.05 22.50
CA VAL A 14 19.20 20.38 22.88
C VAL A 14 18.38 20.76 21.64
N ALA A 15 18.94 21.59 20.75
CA ALA A 15 18.27 22.00 19.52
C ALA A 15 18.01 20.80 18.60
N ALA A 16 19.00 19.93 18.41
CA ALA A 16 18.85 18.72 17.59
C ALA A 16 17.78 17.77 18.14
N LEU A 17 17.73 17.58 19.48
CA LEU A 17 16.72 16.75 20.13
C LEU A 17 15.31 17.35 20.01
N LYS A 18 15.15 18.67 20.17
CA LYS A 18 13.87 19.35 19.97
C LYS A 18 13.38 19.21 18.54
N GLU A 19 14.25 19.41 17.56
CA GLU A 19 13.89 19.29 16.14
C GLU A 19 13.51 17.84 15.78
N ARG A 20 14.22 16.86 16.34
CA ARG A 20 13.87 15.44 16.18
C ARG A 20 12.50 15.12 16.80
N ALA A 21 12.23 15.58 18.01
CA ALA A 21 10.93 15.41 18.66
C ALA A 21 9.79 16.06 17.86
N ARG A 22 10.03 17.25 17.29
CA ARG A 22 9.08 17.95 16.40
C ARG A 22 8.78 17.13 15.15
N ARG A 23 9.82 16.60 14.48
CA ARG A 23 9.66 15.72 13.31
C ARG A 23 8.82 14.48 13.61
N ASN A 24 8.95 13.94 14.81
CA ASN A 24 8.21 12.76 15.24
C ASN A 24 6.86 13.08 15.90
N ALA A 25 6.45 14.35 15.94
CA ALA A 25 5.22 14.83 16.58
C ALA A 25 5.07 14.37 18.05
N ARG A 26 6.17 14.37 18.82
CA ARG A 26 6.23 13.95 20.24
C ARG A 26 6.85 15.03 21.13
N SER A 27 6.69 14.89 22.45
CA SER A 27 7.42 15.73 23.40
C SER A 27 8.91 15.36 23.43
N MET A 28 9.76 16.32 23.77
CA MET A 28 11.21 16.11 23.87
C MET A 28 11.56 15.00 24.87
N GLU A 29 10.87 14.98 26.02
CA GLU A 29 11.03 13.94 27.03
C GLU A 29 10.65 12.55 26.49
N ALA A 30 9.54 12.45 25.74
CA ALA A 30 9.12 11.19 25.15
C ALA A 30 10.12 10.69 24.10
N GLU A 31 10.69 11.59 23.29
CA GLU A 31 11.72 11.25 22.30
C GLU A 31 13.02 10.80 22.97
N VAL A 32 13.49 11.52 23.99
CA VAL A 32 14.71 11.14 24.74
C VAL A 32 14.53 9.81 25.44
N ARG A 33 13.35 9.57 26.05
CA ARG A 33 13.03 8.28 26.65
C ARG A 33 13.09 7.15 25.61
N ASP A 34 12.44 7.31 24.47
CA ASP A 34 12.41 6.31 23.39
C ASP A 34 13.82 6.00 22.87
N VAL A 35 14.65 7.03 22.68
CA VAL A 35 16.05 6.86 22.26
C VAL A 35 16.87 6.09 23.29
N LEU A 36 16.75 6.44 24.57
CA LEU A 36 17.48 5.76 25.65
C LEU A 36 17.01 4.32 25.84
N THR A 37 15.71 4.06 25.69
CA THR A 37 15.15 2.69 25.72
C THR A 37 15.73 1.84 24.59
N ARG A 38 15.71 2.33 23.35
CA ARG A 38 16.25 1.60 22.20
C ARG A 38 17.75 1.31 22.33
N LEU A 39 18.51 2.29 22.83
CA LEU A 39 19.93 2.11 23.15
C LEU A 39 20.16 1.03 24.21
N ALA A 40 19.31 0.97 25.24
CA ALA A 40 19.41 -0.04 26.30
C ALA A 40 19.05 -1.44 25.81
N ASP A 41 18.11 -1.54 24.87
CA ASP A 41 17.67 -2.81 24.26
C ASP A 41 18.63 -3.33 23.17
N GLY A 42 19.70 -2.60 22.87
CA GLY A 42 20.70 -2.99 21.87
C GLY A 42 20.22 -2.80 20.43
N GLU A 43 19.13 -2.09 20.21
CA GLU A 43 18.72 -1.67 18.88
C GLU A 43 19.69 -0.56 18.41
N GLU A 44 20.42 -0.83 17.32
CA GLU A 44 21.13 0.22 16.57
C GLU A 44 20.14 1.36 16.32
N LEU A 45 20.59 2.62 16.47
CA LEU A 45 19.81 3.85 16.27
C LEU A 45 19.34 4.00 14.81
N ARG A 46 18.51 3.06 14.35
CA ARG A 46 17.81 3.11 13.08
C ARG A 46 16.73 4.17 13.21
N SER A 47 16.56 4.90 12.11
CA SER A 47 15.58 5.97 11.99
C SER A 47 14.23 5.45 12.49
N GLY A 48 13.62 6.12 13.48
CA GLY A 48 12.30 5.75 14.02
C GLY A 48 11.19 5.76 12.96
N LEU A 49 11.49 6.23 11.75
CA LEU A 49 10.68 6.09 10.55
C LEU A 49 10.40 4.61 10.21
N GLU A 50 11.37 3.72 10.37
CA GLU A 50 11.21 2.29 10.06
C GLU A 50 10.21 1.65 11.03
N ASP A 51 10.30 1.95 12.32
CA ASP A 51 9.35 1.47 13.32
C ASP A 51 7.96 2.11 13.17
N GLN A 52 7.91 3.39 12.81
CA GLN A 52 6.66 4.09 12.55
C GLN A 52 5.98 3.53 11.30
N LEU A 53 6.76 3.24 10.25
CA LEU A 53 6.29 2.61 9.03
C LEU A 53 5.86 1.17 9.31
N ALA A 54 6.63 0.38 10.05
CA ALA A 54 6.27 -0.98 10.44
C ALA A 54 4.97 -1.01 11.25
N ARG A 55 4.77 -0.07 12.18
CA ARG A 55 3.49 0.06 12.91
C ARG A 55 2.34 0.47 11.99
N GLN A 56 2.54 1.39 11.06
CA GLN A 56 1.49 1.80 10.10
C GLN A 56 1.16 0.72 9.08
N VAL A 57 2.17 0.00 8.59
CA VAL A 57 2.05 -1.07 7.60
C VAL A 57 1.43 -2.31 8.26
N ASN A 58 1.84 -2.68 9.47
CA ASN A 58 1.20 -3.78 10.21
C ASN A 58 -0.21 -3.43 10.72
N ALA A 59 -0.52 -2.15 10.97
CA ALA A 59 -1.88 -1.71 11.30
C ALA A 59 -2.84 -1.75 10.10
N ARG A 60 -2.31 -1.69 8.88
CA ARG A 60 -3.10 -1.83 7.66
C ARG A 60 -3.00 -3.27 7.17
N ARG A 61 -4.05 -4.05 7.41
CA ARG A 61 -4.28 -5.29 6.66
C ARG A 61 -4.24 -4.93 5.17
N PHE A 62 -3.13 -5.24 4.49
CA PHE A 62 -2.95 -4.95 3.06
C PHE A 62 -3.95 -5.71 2.17
N SER A 63 -4.56 -6.75 2.73
CA SER A 63 -5.63 -7.52 2.12
C SER A 63 -6.84 -7.58 3.06
N VAL A 64 -8.03 -7.40 2.49
CA VAL A 64 -9.29 -7.74 3.15
C VAL A 64 -9.68 -9.16 2.69
N PRO A 65 -9.93 -10.10 3.62
CA PRO A 65 -10.38 -11.45 3.24
C PRO A 65 -11.69 -11.38 2.44
N ALA A 66 -11.84 -12.26 1.44
CA ALA A 66 -13.06 -12.32 0.63
C ALA A 66 -14.33 -12.49 1.49
N SER A 67 -14.25 -13.23 2.60
CA SER A 67 -15.35 -13.40 3.55
C SER A 67 -15.80 -12.09 4.20
N GLU A 68 -14.88 -11.19 4.50
CA GLU A 68 -15.18 -9.88 5.09
C GLU A 68 -15.83 -8.94 4.06
N VAL A 69 -15.35 -8.97 2.81
CA VAL A 69 -15.99 -8.26 1.69
C VAL A 69 -17.42 -8.75 1.50
N MET A 70 -17.64 -10.06 1.46
CA MET A 70 -18.97 -10.65 1.30
C MET A 70 -19.90 -10.33 2.48
N ALA A 71 -19.38 -10.33 3.72
CA ALA A 71 -20.16 -9.94 4.89
C ALA A 71 -20.62 -8.48 4.81
N ARG A 72 -19.77 -7.58 4.29
CA ARG A 72 -20.10 -6.16 4.14
C ARG A 72 -21.13 -5.90 3.05
N ILE A 73 -21.09 -6.67 1.96
CA ILE A 73 -22.13 -6.68 0.92
C ILE A 73 -23.45 -7.18 1.51
N ALA A 74 -23.44 -8.29 2.23
CA ALA A 74 -24.64 -8.85 2.85
C ALA A 74 -25.28 -7.89 3.88
N ALA A 75 -24.46 -7.14 4.62
CA ALA A 75 -24.92 -6.14 5.58
C ALA A 75 -25.56 -4.90 4.92
N ASN A 76 -25.32 -4.66 3.63
CA ASN A 76 -25.87 -3.53 2.88
C ASN A 76 -26.59 -4.05 1.64
N PRO A 77 -27.77 -4.67 1.81
CA PRO A 77 -28.55 -5.15 0.68
C PRO A 77 -28.97 -3.98 -0.21
N PRO A 78 -28.93 -4.14 -1.55
CA PRO A 78 -29.27 -3.07 -2.47
C PRO A 78 -30.75 -2.72 -2.40
N THR A 79 -31.02 -1.42 -2.48
CA THR A 79 -32.35 -0.85 -2.65
C THR A 79 -32.99 -1.32 -3.96
N GLU A 80 -34.30 -1.16 -4.10
CA GLU A 80 -34.99 -1.51 -5.36
C GLU A 80 -34.56 -0.60 -6.52
N GLU A 81 -34.21 0.64 -6.22
CA GLU A 81 -33.70 1.59 -7.21
C GLU A 81 -32.32 1.15 -7.73
N GLU A 82 -31.40 0.82 -6.84
CA GLU A 82 -30.08 0.28 -7.22
C GLU A 82 -30.21 -1.03 -8.01
N ARG A 83 -31.17 -1.90 -7.65
CA ARG A 83 -31.47 -3.11 -8.43
C ARG A 83 -31.97 -2.79 -9.84
N ARG A 84 -32.78 -1.74 -10.00
CA ARG A 84 -33.25 -1.30 -11.33
C ARG A 84 -32.09 -0.74 -12.16
N THR A 85 -31.25 0.10 -11.57
CA THR A 85 -30.04 0.63 -12.22
C THR A 85 -29.09 -0.48 -12.65
N ALA A 86 -28.87 -1.47 -11.79
CA ALA A 86 -28.03 -2.62 -12.11
C ALA A 86 -28.57 -3.44 -13.31
N ARG A 87 -29.90 -3.56 -13.45
CA ARG A 87 -30.52 -4.22 -14.61
C ARG A 87 -30.27 -3.43 -15.90
N VAL A 88 -30.47 -2.11 -15.88
CA VAL A 88 -30.20 -1.23 -17.03
C VAL A 88 -28.74 -1.32 -17.45
N TRP A 89 -27.81 -1.24 -16.50
CA TRP A 89 -26.37 -1.38 -16.79
C TRP A 89 -25.99 -2.74 -17.35
N ALA A 90 -26.66 -3.81 -16.90
CA ALA A 90 -26.43 -5.15 -17.44
C ALA A 90 -26.89 -5.25 -18.91
N GLU A 91 -28.04 -4.66 -19.25
CA GLU A 91 -28.56 -4.60 -20.62
C GLU A 91 -27.65 -3.73 -21.52
N GLU A 92 -27.17 -2.60 -21.01
CA GLU A 92 -26.18 -1.75 -21.69
C GLU A 92 -24.87 -2.51 -21.95
N LEU A 93 -24.33 -3.20 -20.93
CA LEU A 93 -23.10 -4.00 -21.06
C LEU A 93 -23.24 -5.13 -22.07
N ASP A 94 -24.39 -5.81 -22.12
CA ASP A 94 -24.65 -6.88 -23.09
C ASP A 94 -24.68 -6.34 -24.52
N THR A 95 -25.28 -5.15 -24.70
CA THR A 95 -25.27 -4.43 -25.98
C THR A 95 -23.83 -4.08 -26.40
N TYR A 96 -23.03 -3.50 -25.49
CA TYR A 96 -21.63 -3.19 -25.78
C TYR A 96 -20.78 -4.44 -26.04
N ARG A 97 -21.06 -5.56 -25.37
CA ARG A 97 -20.34 -6.83 -25.58
C ARG A 97 -20.73 -7.48 -26.92
N GLY A 98 -21.99 -7.36 -27.34
CA GLY A 98 -22.45 -7.81 -28.65
C GLY A 98 -21.83 -7.02 -29.81
N GLU A 99 -21.50 -5.75 -29.59
CA GLU A 99 -20.81 -4.88 -30.55
C GLU A 99 -19.28 -4.97 -30.49
N ALA A 100 -18.71 -5.47 -29.39
CA ALA A 100 -17.28 -5.74 -29.26
C ALA A 100 -16.93 -6.96 -30.12
N SER A 101 -16.38 -6.73 -31.31
CA SER A 101 -15.83 -7.80 -32.15
C SER A 101 -14.82 -8.62 -31.36
N GLU A 102 -14.73 -9.94 -31.62
CA GLU A 102 -13.76 -10.86 -31.00
C GLU A 102 -12.30 -10.37 -31.07
N GLU A 103 -12.02 -9.38 -31.93
CA GLU A 103 -10.73 -8.73 -32.10
C GLU A 103 -10.36 -7.73 -30.98
N ALA A 104 -11.35 -7.20 -30.24
CA ALA A 104 -11.16 -6.15 -29.22
C ALA A 104 -10.59 -6.66 -27.88
N LEU A 105 -10.70 -7.97 -27.62
CA LEU A 105 -10.25 -8.62 -26.37
C LEU A 105 -9.01 -9.49 -26.56
N ARG A 106 -8.31 -9.36 -27.68
CA ARG A 106 -7.05 -10.08 -27.88
C ARG A 106 -5.97 -9.47 -26.99
N ASP A 107 -5.39 -10.27 -26.10
CA ASP A 107 -4.35 -9.82 -25.19
C ASP A 107 -3.18 -9.22 -25.99
N PRO A 108 -2.81 -7.95 -25.75
CA PRO A 108 -1.68 -7.31 -26.40
C PRO A 108 -0.36 -8.10 -26.28
N TRP A 109 -0.20 -8.87 -25.20
CA TRP A 109 1.00 -9.65 -24.92
C TRP A 109 1.04 -10.98 -25.68
N GLU A 110 -0.11 -11.64 -25.87
CA GLU A 110 -0.20 -12.83 -26.73
C GLU A 110 0.12 -12.48 -28.19
N ARG A 111 -0.35 -11.32 -28.67
CA ARG A 111 -0.01 -10.82 -30.02
C ARG A 111 1.49 -10.57 -30.18
N ALA A 112 2.15 -10.07 -29.14
CA ALA A 112 3.60 -9.81 -29.18
C ALA A 112 4.40 -11.11 -29.29
N ASP A 113 4.02 -12.14 -28.53
CA ASP A 113 4.69 -13.44 -28.56
C ASP A 113 4.52 -14.13 -29.93
N GLU A 114 3.32 -14.11 -30.51
CA GLU A 114 3.05 -14.63 -31.85
C GLU A 114 3.91 -13.95 -32.93
N LEU A 115 4.07 -12.62 -32.85
CA LEU A 115 4.88 -11.85 -33.80
C LEU A 115 6.37 -12.16 -33.67
N LEU A 116 6.86 -12.32 -32.45
CA LEU A 116 8.25 -12.70 -32.17
C LEU A 116 8.55 -14.10 -32.69
N ASP A 117 7.64 -15.05 -32.48
CA ASP A 117 7.79 -16.41 -32.98
C ASP A 117 7.68 -16.49 -34.51
N ALA A 118 6.81 -15.70 -35.14
CA ALA A 118 6.76 -15.57 -36.58
C ALA A 118 8.05 -14.99 -37.17
N ALA A 119 8.66 -14.00 -36.51
CA ALA A 119 9.95 -13.42 -36.92
C ALA A 119 11.09 -14.44 -36.81
N ARG A 120 11.13 -15.23 -35.73
CA ARG A 120 12.11 -16.31 -35.52
C ARG A 120 12.00 -17.39 -36.61
N ARG A 121 10.77 -17.82 -36.94
CA ARG A 121 10.53 -18.81 -38.01
C ARG A 121 11.02 -18.31 -39.37
N ARG A 122 10.79 -17.04 -39.70
CA ARG A 122 11.29 -16.41 -40.94
C ARG A 122 12.81 -16.35 -41.02
N GLN A 123 13.50 -16.13 -39.89
CA GLN A 123 14.97 -16.16 -39.84
C GLN A 123 15.53 -17.59 -39.99
N ALA A 124 14.85 -18.59 -39.43
CA ALA A 124 15.26 -19.99 -39.53
C ALA A 124 15.13 -20.56 -40.95
N SER A 125 14.12 -20.16 -41.72
CA SER A 125 13.95 -20.58 -43.12
C SER A 125 14.85 -19.86 -44.14
N ARG A 126 15.65 -18.88 -43.69
CA ARG A 126 16.55 -18.08 -44.55
C ARG A 126 18.01 -18.53 -44.48
N LYS A 127 18.32 -19.51 -43.63
CA LYS A 127 19.57 -20.26 -43.58
C LYS A 127 19.38 -21.62 -44.24
#